data_AF-R7EQX8-F1
#
_entry.id   AF-R7EQX8-F1
#
_cell.length_a   1.000
_cell.length_b   1.000
_cell.length_c   1.000
_cell.angle_alpha   90.00
_cell.angle_beta   90.00
_cell.angle_gamma   90.00
#
_symmetry.space_group_name_H-M   'P 1'
#
loop_
_entity.id
_entity.type
_entity.pdbx_description
1 polymer ?
#
loop_
_entity_poly.entity_id
_entity_poly.type
_entity_poly.pdbx_seq_one_letter_code
_entity_poly.pdbx_strand_id
1 'polypeptide(L)'
;MPAEERRLAARIARDTRRLAALRSRSQKGASAQISRAAFDRRRFSRGSYLSFIFDTVTSTRGFEIWDEALAFARRFRLLSTILRAASVIVYAVETGAAFIIAAGIVLAVLPAALLLFIAAHIDSLISSGRAVSRVRQIARECDVTFVFPPRIAVAENAFLAANTRVLAKNGAVFIVSPYLFSARGVGGKGAYSSLRYEGNGVYIIRRRTYFRLRRKLPQLFSLRGTTFIYL
;
A
#
# COMPACT_ATOMS: atom_id res chain seq x y z
N MET A 1 -23.92 16.03 -54.07
CA MET A 1 -24.01 15.17 -52.86
C MET A 1 -25.23 15.56 -52.04
N PRO A 2 -26.21 14.65 -51.87
CA PRO A 2 -27.43 14.89 -51.10
C PRO A 2 -27.15 15.23 -49.64
N ALA A 3 -28.03 16.04 -49.04
CA ALA A 3 -27.85 16.60 -47.71
C ALA A 3 -27.78 15.54 -46.59
N GLU A 4 -28.38 14.37 -46.80
CA GLU A 4 -28.37 13.27 -45.85
C GLU A 4 -27.01 12.58 -45.75
N GLU A 5 -26.33 12.36 -46.87
CA GLU A 5 -24.97 11.81 -46.89
C GLU A 5 -23.99 12.73 -46.15
N ARG A 6 -24.14 14.05 -46.29
CA ARG A 6 -23.33 15.03 -45.55
C ARG A 6 -23.58 14.97 -44.04
N ARG A 7 -24.84 14.78 -43.62
CA ARG A 7 -25.20 14.63 -42.20
C ARG A 7 -24.68 13.32 -41.61
N LEU A 8 -24.73 12.23 -42.39
CA LEU A 8 -24.21 10.92 -42.00
C LEU A 8 -22.68 10.96 -41.86
N ALA A 9 -21.99 11.53 -42.85
CA ALA A 9 -20.54 11.72 -42.83
C ALA A 9 -20.10 12.58 -41.62
N ALA A 10 -20.86 13.64 -41.30
CA ALA A 10 -20.59 14.49 -40.14
C ALA A 10 -20.85 13.80 -38.78
N ARG A 11 -21.73 12.78 -38.72
CA ARG A 11 -21.90 11.94 -37.52
C ARG A 11 -20.75 10.95 -37.38
N ILE A 12 -20.41 10.24 -38.44
CA ILE A 12 -19.29 9.28 -38.47
C ILE A 12 -17.97 9.98 -38.10
N ALA A 13 -17.71 11.18 -38.63
CA ALA A 13 -16.54 11.98 -38.29
C ALA A 13 -16.49 12.41 -36.82
N ARG A 14 -17.66 12.62 -36.17
CA ARG A 14 -17.72 12.94 -34.74
C ARG A 14 -17.48 11.72 -33.87
N ASP A 15 -18.08 10.58 -34.21
CA ASP A 15 -17.94 9.35 -33.43
C ASP A 15 -16.52 8.77 -33.52
N THR A 16 -15.89 8.84 -34.70
CA THR A 16 -14.48 8.48 -34.89
C THR A 16 -13.54 9.35 -34.06
N ARG A 17 -13.75 10.68 -34.01
CA ARG A 17 -12.99 11.58 -33.12
C ARG A 17 -13.20 11.24 -31.65
N ARG A 18 -14.44 10.91 -31.25
CA ARG A 18 -14.76 10.51 -29.87
C ARG A 18 -14.07 9.20 -29.49
N LEU A 19 -14.06 8.21 -30.38
CA LEU A 19 -13.36 6.94 -30.19
C LEU A 19 -11.84 7.13 -30.11
N ALA A 20 -11.25 8.00 -30.94
CA ALA A 20 -9.83 8.33 -30.86
C ALA A 20 -9.45 9.03 -29.54
N ALA A 21 -10.30 9.94 -29.05
CA ALA A 21 -10.13 10.59 -27.75
C ALA A 21 -10.26 9.59 -26.58
N LEU A 22 -11.19 8.64 -26.65
CA LEU A 22 -11.33 7.58 -25.65
C LEU A 22 -10.14 6.61 -25.67
N ARG A 23 -9.68 6.20 -26.85
CA ARG A 23 -8.48 5.36 -27.01
C ARG A 23 -7.23 6.05 -26.48
N SER A 24 -7.01 7.32 -26.80
CA SER A 24 -5.86 8.07 -26.28
C SER A 24 -5.91 8.29 -24.77
N ARG A 25 -7.09 8.53 -24.18
CA ARG A 25 -7.26 8.58 -22.71
C ARG A 25 -7.00 7.21 -22.06
N SER A 26 -7.54 6.14 -22.63
CA SER A 26 -7.31 4.77 -22.17
C SER A 26 -5.83 4.39 -22.27
N GLN A 27 -5.18 4.73 -23.38
CA GLN A 27 -3.75 4.48 -23.61
C GLN A 27 -2.86 5.31 -22.68
N LYS A 28 -3.22 6.56 -22.38
CA LYS A 28 -2.55 7.38 -21.34
C LYS A 28 -2.74 6.80 -19.94
N GLY A 29 -3.93 6.28 -19.62
CA GLY A 29 -4.20 5.59 -18.37
C GLY A 29 -3.38 4.30 -18.22
N ALA A 30 -3.35 3.48 -19.28
CA ALA A 30 -2.58 2.25 -19.34
C ALA A 30 -1.07 2.51 -19.30
N SER A 31 -0.55 3.50 -20.02
CA SER A 31 0.87 3.85 -19.99
C SER A 31 1.29 4.41 -18.62
N ALA A 32 0.44 5.22 -17.97
CA ALA A 32 0.67 5.66 -16.60
C ALA A 32 0.65 4.50 -15.60
N GLN A 33 -0.22 3.50 -15.80
CA GLN A 33 -0.26 2.29 -14.97
C GLN A 33 0.98 1.40 -15.17
N ILE A 34 1.40 1.16 -16.42
CA ILE A 34 2.63 0.42 -16.74
C ILE A 34 3.85 1.14 -16.16
N SER A 35 3.90 2.47 -16.27
CA SER A 35 4.98 3.28 -15.69
C SER A 35 5.00 3.12 -14.16
N ARG A 36 3.84 3.22 -13.49
CA ARG A 36 3.71 3.01 -12.04
C ARG A 36 4.15 1.60 -11.63
N ALA A 37 3.72 0.57 -12.35
CA ALA A 37 4.11 -0.81 -12.09
C ALA A 37 5.62 -1.03 -12.30
N ALA A 38 6.24 -0.40 -13.31
CA ALA A 38 7.68 -0.44 -13.55
C ALA A 38 8.46 0.30 -12.45
N PHE A 39 7.97 1.44 -11.98
CA PHE A 39 8.53 2.17 -10.84
C PHE A 39 8.44 1.36 -9.55
N ASP A 40 7.28 0.77 -9.26
CA ASP A 40 7.08 -0.06 -8.07
C ASP A 40 7.96 -1.32 -8.15
N ARG A 41 8.09 -1.95 -9.33
CA ARG A 41 9.02 -3.08 -9.54
C ARG A 41 10.47 -2.70 -9.23
N ARG A 42 10.96 -1.55 -9.72
CA ARG A 42 12.31 -1.04 -9.39
C ARG A 42 12.48 -0.73 -7.90
N ARG A 43 11.41 -0.32 -7.22
CA ARG A 43 11.44 -0.05 -5.78
C ARG A 43 11.49 -1.33 -4.95
N PHE A 44 10.69 -2.32 -5.31
CA PHE A 44 10.65 -3.62 -4.65
C PHE A 44 11.86 -4.51 -4.97
N SER A 45 12.60 -4.24 -6.06
CA SER A 45 13.84 -4.93 -6.38
C SER A 45 15.02 -4.52 -5.49
N ARG A 46 14.97 -3.37 -4.79
CA ARG A 46 16.05 -2.92 -3.90
C ARG A 46 16.33 -3.90 -2.75
N GLY A 47 17.58 -3.91 -2.28
CA GLY A 47 18.06 -4.88 -1.29
C GLY A 47 17.59 -4.63 0.15
N SER A 48 17.20 -3.40 0.50
CA SER A 48 16.86 -3.03 1.88
C SER A 48 15.56 -2.22 2.01
N TYR A 49 14.81 -2.50 3.07
CA TYR A 49 13.59 -1.77 3.42
C TYR A 49 13.85 -0.28 3.71
N LEU A 50 15.02 0.05 4.26
CA LEU A 50 15.40 1.44 4.55
C LEU A 50 15.60 2.24 3.25
N SER A 51 16.27 1.66 2.26
CA SER A 51 16.41 2.29 0.94
C SER A 51 15.05 2.48 0.26
N PHE A 52 14.15 1.51 0.41
CA PHE A 52 12.76 1.64 -0.05
C PHE A 52 12.01 2.80 0.61
N ILE A 53 12.12 2.96 1.94
CA ILE A 53 11.46 4.06 2.67
C ILE A 53 12.06 5.41 2.28
N PHE A 54 13.38 5.51 2.20
CA PHE A 54 14.07 6.74 1.81
C PHE A 54 13.60 7.22 0.43
N ASP A 55 13.52 6.32 -0.56
CA ASP A 55 12.96 6.66 -1.87
C ASP A 55 11.49 7.05 -1.81
N THR A 56 10.71 6.45 -0.91
CA THR A 56 9.27 6.71 -0.78
C THR A 56 9.02 8.10 -0.17
N VAL A 57 9.84 8.51 0.79
CA VAL A 57 9.78 9.82 1.44
C VAL A 57 10.26 10.92 0.50
N THR A 58 11.34 10.67 -0.24
CA THR A 58 11.94 11.66 -1.17
C THR A 58 11.14 11.84 -2.45
N SER A 59 10.36 10.84 -2.89
CA SER A 59 9.52 10.96 -4.10
C SER A 59 8.15 11.61 -3.78
N THR A 60 8.09 12.93 -3.58
CA THR A 60 6.88 13.79 -3.69
C THR A 60 5.57 13.34 -2.98
N ARG A 61 5.60 12.31 -2.13
CA ARG A 61 4.43 11.67 -1.48
C ARG A 61 4.53 11.70 0.04
N GLY A 62 5.39 12.55 0.60
CA GLY A 62 5.52 12.73 2.05
C GLY A 62 4.17 13.00 2.74
N PHE A 63 3.29 13.77 2.10
CA PHE A 63 1.93 14.06 2.58
C PHE A 63 1.06 12.80 2.75
N GLU A 64 1.17 11.83 1.83
CA GLU A 64 0.39 10.58 1.88
C GLU A 64 0.87 9.63 3.00
N ILE A 65 2.14 9.73 3.40
CA ILE A 65 2.71 8.98 4.53
C ILE A 65 2.23 9.61 5.85
N TRP A 66 2.15 10.94 5.90
CA TRP A 66 1.63 11.69 7.05
C TRP A 66 0.17 11.36 7.34
N ASP A 67 -0.69 11.33 6.33
CA ASP A 67 -2.11 10.96 6.50
C ASP A 67 -2.28 9.53 7.03
N GLU A 68 -1.42 8.61 6.60
CA GLU A 68 -1.44 7.21 7.04
C GLU A 68 -0.96 7.06 8.49
N ALA A 69 0.11 7.78 8.85
CA ALA A 69 0.58 7.86 10.23
C ALA A 69 -0.49 8.49 11.15
N LEU A 70 -1.15 9.57 10.72
CA LEU A 70 -2.25 10.21 11.42
C LEU A 70 -3.48 9.29 11.54
N ALA A 71 -3.83 8.51 10.51
CA ALA A 71 -4.92 7.55 10.57
C ALA A 71 -4.63 6.39 11.52
N PHE A 72 -3.38 5.90 11.54
CA PHE A 72 -2.94 4.87 12.49
C PHE A 72 -2.92 5.42 13.92
N ALA A 73 -2.43 6.64 14.11
CA ALA A 73 -2.31 7.27 15.41
C ALA A 73 -3.69 7.66 15.99
N ARG A 74 -4.65 8.10 15.16
CA ARG A 74 -6.06 8.34 15.54
C ARG A 74 -6.74 7.12 16.18
N ARG A 75 -6.25 5.92 15.90
CA ARG A 75 -6.77 4.66 16.46
C ARG A 75 -6.37 4.45 17.93
N PHE A 76 -5.30 5.07 18.40
CA PHE A 76 -4.90 5.03 19.80
C PHE A 76 -5.63 6.14 20.54
N ARG A 77 -6.56 5.80 21.44
CA ARG A 77 -7.35 6.76 22.26
C ARG A 77 -6.50 7.87 22.88
N LEU A 78 -5.26 7.55 23.29
CA LEU A 78 -4.25 8.47 23.80
C LEU A 78 -3.95 9.65 22.87
N LEU A 79 -3.88 9.44 21.55
CA LEU A 79 -3.62 10.52 20.61
C LEU A 79 -4.84 11.43 20.43
N SER A 80 -6.06 10.90 20.55
CA SER A 80 -7.26 11.74 20.56
C SER A 80 -7.31 12.63 21.79
N THR A 81 -6.80 12.15 22.93
CA THR A 81 -6.67 12.93 24.17
C THR A 81 -5.59 14.00 24.03
N ILE A 82 -4.43 13.67 23.44
CA ILE A 82 -3.35 14.63 23.16
C ILE A 82 -3.81 15.68 22.13
N LEU A 83 -4.52 15.27 21.07
CA LEU A 83 -5.08 16.20 20.07
C LEU A 83 -6.21 17.06 20.64
N ARG A 84 -7.03 16.53 21.56
CA ARG A 84 -8.02 17.33 22.29
C ARG A 84 -7.35 18.34 23.21
N ALA A 85 -6.31 17.94 23.95
CA ALA A 85 -5.52 18.85 24.77
C ALA A 85 -4.87 19.94 23.90
N ALA A 86 -4.30 19.57 22.75
CA ALA A 86 -3.77 20.51 21.77
C ALA A 86 -4.84 21.44 21.19
N SER A 87 -6.06 20.95 20.91
CA SER A 87 -7.15 21.78 20.38
C SER A 87 -7.68 22.78 21.41
N VAL A 88 -7.69 22.42 22.70
CA VAL A 88 -8.04 23.34 23.80
C VAL A 88 -7.00 24.44 23.94
N ILE A 89 -5.72 24.12 23.73
CA ILE A 89 -4.62 25.10 23.71
C ILE A 89 -4.73 26.04 22.50
N VAL A 90 -5.14 25.54 21.33
CA VAL A 90 -5.31 26.35 20.10
C VAL A 90 -6.52 27.30 20.17
N TYR A 91 -7.60 26.92 20.85
CA TYR A 91 -8.79 27.77 20.99
C TYR A 91 -8.59 28.97 21.94
N ALA A 92 -7.48 28.97 22.70
CA ALA A 92 -7.23 29.94 23.76
C ALA A 92 -6.47 31.21 23.33
N VAL A 93 -6.06 31.36 22.06
CA VAL A 93 -5.19 32.50 21.69
C VAL A 93 -5.51 33.08 20.31
N GLU A 94 -6.19 34.22 20.34
CA GLU A 94 -5.98 35.26 19.34
C GLU A 94 -4.58 35.83 19.50
N THR A 95 -3.88 36.00 18.37
CA THR A 95 -2.63 36.76 18.17
C THR A 95 -1.28 36.10 18.57
N GLY A 96 -0.41 35.92 17.57
CA GLY A 96 1.06 35.87 17.72
C GLY A 96 1.73 34.53 18.11
N ALA A 97 1.10 33.65 18.89
CA ALA A 97 1.78 32.49 19.50
C ALA A 97 1.82 31.19 18.66
N ALA A 98 1.46 31.24 17.37
CA ALA A 98 1.29 30.03 16.54
C ALA A 98 2.56 29.15 16.45
N PHE A 99 3.76 29.76 16.42
CA PHE A 99 5.03 29.02 16.39
C PHE A 99 5.35 28.32 17.71
N ILE A 100 5.06 28.95 18.85
CA ILE A 100 5.29 28.37 20.18
C ILE A 100 4.32 27.21 20.41
N ILE A 101 3.08 27.35 19.95
CA ILE A 101 2.07 26.28 20.01
C ILE A 101 2.44 25.15 19.05
N ALA A 102 2.87 25.44 17.81
CA ALA A 102 3.33 24.41 16.88
C ALA A 102 4.56 23.66 17.43
N ALA A 103 5.53 24.38 18.01
CA ALA A 103 6.68 23.78 18.66
C ALA A 103 6.27 22.95 19.88
N GLY A 104 5.34 23.43 20.70
CA GLY A 104 4.81 22.70 21.86
C GLY A 104 4.02 21.45 21.48
N ILE A 105 3.20 21.51 20.43
CA ILE A 105 2.49 20.35 19.87
C ILE A 105 3.49 19.34 19.32
N VAL A 106 4.50 19.79 18.57
CA VAL A 106 5.57 18.90 18.09
C VAL A 106 6.29 18.28 19.28
N LEU A 107 6.70 19.05 20.29
CA LEU A 107 7.42 18.54 21.45
C LEU A 107 6.58 17.57 22.30
N ALA A 108 5.26 17.76 22.36
CA ALA A 108 4.33 16.88 23.09
C ALA A 108 3.95 15.62 22.30
N VAL A 109 3.78 15.74 20.98
CA VAL A 109 3.38 14.63 20.10
C VAL A 109 4.58 13.79 19.68
N LEU A 110 5.76 14.38 19.52
CA LEU A 110 6.96 13.68 19.06
C LEU A 110 7.33 12.50 19.95
N PRO A 111 7.38 12.59 21.30
CA PRO A 111 7.68 11.45 22.16
C PRO A 111 6.64 10.33 22.03
N ALA A 112 5.35 10.68 21.96
CA ALA A 112 4.27 9.71 21.77
C ALA A 112 4.36 9.02 20.40
N ALA A 113 4.65 9.79 19.34
CA ALA A 113 4.89 9.27 18.01
C ALA A 113 6.13 8.37 17.97
N LEU A 114 7.19 8.74 18.67
CA LEU A 114 8.43 7.97 18.76
C LEU A 114 8.22 6.66 19.52
N LEU A 115 7.48 6.68 20.63
CA LEU A 115 7.09 5.49 21.38
C LEU A 115 6.19 4.56 20.55
N LEU A 116 5.21 5.11 19.82
CA LEU A 116 4.39 4.33 18.89
C LEU A 116 5.23 3.73 17.77
N PHE A 117 6.20 4.49 17.25
CA PHE A 117 7.12 4.00 16.23
C PHE A 117 8.00 2.87 16.78
N ILE A 118 8.57 3.03 17.97
CA ILE A 118 9.38 2.01 18.65
C ILE A 118 8.54 0.76 18.93
N ALA A 119 7.34 0.91 19.51
CA ALA A 119 6.43 -0.20 19.80
C ALA A 119 6.03 -0.95 18.52
N ALA A 120 5.68 -0.23 17.46
CA ALA A 120 5.41 -0.82 16.16
C ALA A 120 6.67 -1.50 15.57
N HIS A 121 7.86 -0.95 15.83
CA HIS A 121 9.12 -1.54 15.37
C HIS A 121 9.44 -2.85 16.07
N ILE A 122 9.24 -2.91 17.40
CA ILE A 122 9.43 -4.08 18.26
C ILE A 122 8.40 -5.17 17.94
N ASP A 123 7.11 -4.84 17.90
CA ASP A 123 6.07 -5.81 17.54
C ASP A 123 6.30 -6.39 16.13
N SER A 124 6.76 -5.55 15.20
CA SER A 124 7.15 -6.01 13.88
C SER A 124 8.44 -6.85 13.88
N LEU A 125 9.37 -6.66 14.82
CA LEU A 125 10.53 -7.55 14.99
C LEU A 125 10.09 -8.94 15.47
N ILE A 126 9.29 -8.99 16.54
CA ILE A 126 8.83 -10.24 17.16
C ILE A 126 7.91 -11.02 16.21
N SER A 127 6.90 -10.34 15.64
CA SER A 127 5.96 -10.99 14.73
C SER A 127 6.61 -11.44 13.42
N SER A 128 7.68 -10.76 12.98
CA SER A 128 8.37 -11.16 11.75
C SER A 128 9.11 -12.49 11.85
N GLY A 129 9.60 -12.89 13.02
CA GLY A 129 10.23 -14.21 13.20
C GLY A 129 9.22 -15.32 12.93
N ARG A 130 8.05 -15.20 13.56
CA ARG A 130 6.91 -16.11 13.34
C ARG A 130 6.43 -16.09 11.88
N ALA A 131 6.33 -14.91 11.28
CA ALA A 131 5.93 -14.78 9.88
C ALA A 131 6.95 -15.43 8.93
N VAL A 132 8.25 -15.28 9.16
CA VAL A 132 9.31 -15.91 8.34
C VAL A 132 9.23 -17.44 8.46
N SER A 133 9.11 -17.97 9.67
CA SER A 133 8.97 -19.42 9.87
C SER A 133 7.70 -19.95 9.21
N ARG A 134 6.58 -19.23 9.30
CA ARG A 134 5.32 -19.63 8.67
C ARG A 134 5.40 -19.62 7.15
N VAL A 135 5.99 -18.58 6.55
CA VAL A 135 6.20 -18.52 5.10
C VAL A 135 7.15 -19.62 4.63
N ARG A 136 8.22 -19.91 5.39
CA ARG A 136 9.11 -21.03 5.10
C ARG A 136 8.38 -22.36 5.09
N GLN A 137 7.49 -22.60 6.05
CA GLN A 137 6.70 -23.82 6.11
C GLN A 137 5.80 -23.94 4.87
N ILE A 138 5.02 -22.89 4.57
CA ILE A 138 4.12 -22.86 3.41
C ILE A 138 4.88 -23.12 2.10
N ALA A 139 6.04 -22.50 1.95
CA ALA A 139 6.85 -22.62 0.73
C ALA A 139 7.54 -23.98 0.56
N ARG A 140 7.55 -24.84 1.58
CA ARG A 140 7.99 -26.24 1.44
C ARG A 140 6.89 -27.14 0.93
N GLU A 141 5.63 -26.76 1.16
CA GLU A 141 4.46 -27.58 0.89
C GLU A 141 3.77 -27.18 -0.42
N CYS A 142 3.88 -25.93 -0.84
CA CYS A 142 3.19 -25.40 -2.02
C CYS A 142 4.02 -24.34 -2.76
N ASP A 143 3.69 -24.15 -4.05
CA ASP A 143 4.18 -23.01 -4.83
C ASP A 143 3.68 -21.68 -4.24
N VAL A 144 4.50 -20.64 -4.41
CA VAL A 144 4.28 -19.35 -3.74
C VAL A 144 4.16 -18.23 -4.77
N THR A 145 3.09 -17.44 -4.67
CA THR A 145 2.90 -16.26 -5.52
C THR A 145 2.88 -14.99 -4.70
N PHE A 146 3.75 -14.02 -5.03
CA PHE A 146 3.70 -12.68 -4.45
C PHE A 146 2.97 -11.72 -5.37
N VAL A 147 1.97 -11.03 -4.84
CA VAL A 147 1.18 -10.02 -5.56
C VAL A 147 1.47 -8.64 -4.98
N PHE A 148 1.84 -7.69 -5.82
CA PHE A 148 2.12 -6.30 -5.47
C PHE A 148 1.01 -5.41 -6.03
N PRO A 149 -0.10 -5.23 -5.29
CA PRO A 149 -1.21 -4.40 -5.73
C PRO A 149 -0.92 -2.90 -5.57
N PRO A 150 -1.50 -2.04 -6.41
CA PRO A 150 -1.56 -0.61 -6.12
C PRO A 150 -2.45 -0.35 -4.90
N ARG A 151 -2.25 0.78 -4.19
CA ARG A 151 -3.01 1.12 -2.97
C ARG A 151 -4.52 0.99 -3.14
N ILE A 152 -5.04 1.48 -4.27
CA ILE A 152 -6.47 1.52 -4.60
C ILE A 152 -7.06 0.09 -4.75
N ALA A 153 -6.25 -0.90 -5.12
CA ALA A 153 -6.73 -2.27 -5.35
C ALA A 153 -6.95 -3.09 -4.06
N VAL A 154 -6.40 -2.65 -2.91
CA VAL A 154 -6.49 -3.40 -1.64
C VAL A 154 -7.66 -2.93 -0.76
N ALA A 155 -8.24 -1.77 -1.06
CA ALA A 155 -9.47 -1.33 -0.41
C ALA A 155 -10.66 -1.86 -1.23
N GLU A 156 -11.40 -2.83 -0.69
CA GLU A 156 -12.75 -3.24 -1.13
C GLU A 156 -12.92 -3.71 -2.58
N ASN A 157 -11.84 -3.94 -3.33
CA ASN A 157 -11.95 -4.44 -4.70
C ASN A 157 -12.18 -5.95 -4.72
N ALA A 158 -13.43 -6.35 -5.00
CA ALA A 158 -13.83 -7.73 -5.27
C ALA A 158 -12.93 -8.40 -6.33
N PHE A 159 -12.39 -7.61 -7.26
CA PHE A 159 -11.49 -8.11 -8.31
C PHE A 159 -10.16 -8.66 -7.77
N LEU A 160 -9.48 -7.93 -6.89
CA LEU A 160 -8.22 -8.43 -6.32
C LEU A 160 -8.48 -9.67 -5.48
N ALA A 161 -9.53 -9.64 -4.66
CA ALA A 161 -9.93 -10.76 -3.81
C ALA A 161 -10.31 -12.01 -4.63
N ALA A 162 -11.06 -11.86 -5.72
CA ALA A 162 -11.46 -12.97 -6.58
C ALA A 162 -10.26 -13.60 -7.29
N ASN A 163 -9.40 -12.79 -7.89
CA ASN A 163 -8.23 -13.30 -8.62
C ASN A 163 -7.21 -13.96 -7.70
N THR A 164 -6.93 -13.38 -6.52
CA THR A 164 -5.98 -14.01 -5.58
C THR A 164 -6.52 -15.31 -5.02
N ARG A 165 -7.84 -15.46 -4.83
CA ARG A 165 -8.45 -16.74 -4.44
C ARG A 165 -8.37 -17.79 -5.53
N VAL A 166 -8.52 -17.40 -6.80
CA VAL A 166 -8.35 -18.34 -7.92
C VAL A 166 -6.89 -18.78 -8.02
N LEU A 167 -5.94 -17.85 -7.91
CA LEU A 167 -4.51 -18.16 -7.89
C LEU A 167 -4.14 -19.07 -6.71
N ALA A 168 -4.77 -18.88 -5.56
CA ALA A 168 -4.52 -19.66 -4.36
C ALA A 168 -5.07 -21.11 -4.42
N LYS A 169 -5.76 -21.51 -5.49
CA LYS A 169 -6.12 -22.92 -5.71
C LYS A 169 -4.90 -23.79 -6.02
N ASN A 170 -3.85 -23.20 -6.60
CA ASN A 170 -2.65 -23.91 -7.04
C ASN A 170 -1.46 -23.71 -6.10
N GLY A 171 -1.65 -23.03 -4.96
CA GLY A 171 -0.59 -22.75 -4.00
C GLY A 171 -0.93 -21.60 -3.07
N ALA A 172 0.08 -21.02 -2.41
CA ALA A 172 -0.13 -19.91 -1.48
C ALA A 172 0.09 -18.55 -2.14
N VAL A 173 -0.81 -17.60 -1.88
CA VAL A 173 -0.71 -16.24 -2.41
C VAL A 173 -0.42 -15.24 -1.30
N PHE A 174 0.69 -14.51 -1.41
CA PHE A 174 1.07 -13.43 -0.50
C PHE A 174 0.87 -12.07 -1.16
N ILE A 175 -0.13 -11.33 -0.68
CA ILE A 175 -0.37 -9.95 -1.06
C ILE A 175 0.60 -9.07 -0.26
N VAL A 176 1.51 -8.38 -0.95
CA VAL A 176 2.41 -7.42 -0.34
C VAL A 176 1.68 -6.10 -0.17
N SER A 177 1.30 -5.79 1.07
CA SER A 177 0.50 -4.61 1.40
C SER A 177 1.14 -3.33 0.83
N PRO A 178 0.39 -2.47 0.13
CA PRO A 178 0.91 -1.21 -0.38
C PRO A 178 0.93 -0.09 0.69
N TYR A 179 0.44 -0.42 1.88
CA TYR A 179 0.28 0.44 3.04
C TYR A 179 1.40 0.20 4.05
N LEU A 180 1.88 1.28 4.68
CA LEU A 180 2.80 1.21 5.80
C LEU A 180 2.07 0.75 7.07
N PHE A 181 0.90 1.34 7.35
CA PHE A 181 0.13 1.13 8.56
C PHE A 181 -1.38 1.09 8.24
N SER A 182 -1.87 -0.08 7.83
CA SER A 182 -3.30 -0.26 7.50
C SER A 182 -3.80 -1.66 7.81
N ALA A 183 -4.99 -1.78 8.38
CA ALA A 183 -5.65 -3.07 8.59
C ALA A 183 -6.38 -3.59 7.32
N ARG A 184 -6.35 -2.83 6.22
CA ARG A 184 -7.00 -3.21 4.96
C ARG A 184 -6.39 -4.48 4.37
N GLY A 185 -7.24 -5.29 3.73
CA GLY A 185 -6.94 -6.55 3.07
C GLY A 185 -8.12 -7.00 2.21
N VAL A 186 -8.11 -8.25 1.76
CA VAL A 186 -9.04 -8.84 0.79
C VAL A 186 -10.07 -9.79 1.41
N GLY A 187 -10.05 -10.00 2.74
CA GLY A 187 -11.03 -10.84 3.43
C GLY A 187 -10.77 -11.06 4.93
N GLY A 188 -9.56 -10.80 5.40
CA GLY A 188 -9.17 -10.95 6.81
C GLY A 188 -9.67 -9.79 7.69
N LYS A 189 -10.08 -10.13 8.92
CA LYS A 189 -10.48 -9.16 9.95
C LYS A 189 -9.34 -8.90 10.94
N GLY A 190 -9.37 -7.74 11.59
CA GLY A 190 -8.43 -7.39 12.69
C GLY A 190 -7.14 -6.71 12.24
N ALA A 191 -6.31 -6.22 13.17
CA ALA A 191 -5.02 -5.63 12.82
C ALA A 191 -3.96 -6.71 12.53
N TYR A 192 -2.89 -6.35 11.81
CA TYR A 192 -1.73 -7.24 11.62
C TYR A 192 -0.42 -6.45 11.52
N SER A 193 0.64 -6.98 12.12
CA SER A 193 1.95 -6.33 12.16
C SER A 193 2.97 -6.91 11.18
N SER A 194 2.76 -8.14 10.69
CA SER A 194 3.67 -8.77 9.73
C SER A 194 2.99 -9.62 8.67
N LEU A 195 2.09 -10.51 9.08
CA LEU A 195 1.36 -11.48 8.25
C LEU A 195 -0.07 -11.62 8.80
N ARG A 196 -1.06 -11.76 7.92
CA ARG A 196 -2.43 -12.15 8.28
C ARG A 196 -2.99 -13.09 7.22
N TYR A 197 -3.77 -14.06 7.66
CA TYR A 197 -4.53 -14.94 6.77
C TYR A 197 -5.81 -14.23 6.32
N GLU A 198 -6.02 -14.17 5.01
CA GLU A 198 -7.18 -13.52 4.38
C GLU A 198 -8.25 -14.53 3.95
N GLY A 199 -7.97 -15.83 4.05
CA GLY A 199 -8.86 -16.92 3.63
C GLY A 199 -8.38 -17.61 2.34
N ASN A 200 -8.78 -18.87 2.16
CA ASN A 200 -8.55 -19.69 0.96
C ASN A 200 -7.10 -19.67 0.44
N GLY A 201 -6.11 -19.90 1.30
CA GLY A 201 -4.69 -19.89 0.90
C GLY A 201 -4.11 -18.50 0.57
N VAL A 202 -4.88 -17.43 0.77
CA VAL A 202 -4.44 -16.04 0.59
C VAL A 202 -3.97 -15.46 1.92
N TYR A 203 -2.83 -14.80 1.87
CA TYR A 203 -2.22 -14.10 2.99
C TYR A 203 -1.89 -12.66 2.60
N ILE A 204 -1.95 -11.74 3.54
CA ILE A 204 -1.42 -10.39 3.37
C ILE A 204 -0.20 -10.22 4.27
N ILE A 205 0.86 -9.64 3.71
CA ILE A 205 2.11 -9.34 4.43
C ILE A 205 2.46 -7.86 4.36
N ARG A 206 3.10 -7.36 5.41
CA ARG A 206 3.70 -6.02 5.40
C ARG A 206 4.92 -5.98 4.46
N ARG A 207 5.17 -4.81 3.87
CA ARG A 207 6.37 -4.55 3.04
C ARG A 207 7.66 -4.89 3.78
N ARG A 208 7.77 -4.51 5.06
CA ARG A 208 8.93 -4.84 5.89
C ARG A 208 9.15 -6.36 5.99
N THR A 209 8.07 -7.14 6.13
CA THR A 209 8.13 -8.60 6.16
C THR A 209 8.63 -9.15 4.83
N TYR A 210 8.14 -8.63 3.70
CA TYR A 210 8.60 -9.03 2.36
C TYR A 210 10.12 -8.83 2.19
N PHE A 211 10.67 -7.65 2.52
CA PHE A 211 12.13 -7.43 2.43
C PHE A 211 12.92 -8.31 3.41
N ARG A 212 12.35 -8.61 4.57
CA ARG A 212 12.98 -9.54 5.53
C ARG A 212 12.98 -10.97 5.00
N LEU A 213 11.92 -11.41 4.33
CA LEU A 213 11.86 -12.70 3.64
C LEU A 213 12.93 -12.77 2.55
N ARG A 214 13.09 -11.73 1.71
CA ARG A 214 14.17 -11.67 0.71
C ARG A 214 15.55 -11.86 1.32
N ARG A 215 15.80 -11.25 2.48
CA ARG A 215 17.09 -11.34 3.18
C ARG A 215 17.30 -12.69 3.87
N LYS A 216 16.26 -13.28 4.47
CA LYS A 216 16.37 -14.47 5.33
C LYS A 216 16.08 -15.79 4.61
N LEU A 217 15.36 -15.75 3.49
CA LEU A 217 14.98 -16.89 2.67
C LEU A 217 15.31 -16.60 1.19
N PRO A 218 16.56 -16.32 0.82
CA PRO A 218 16.91 -15.96 -0.57
C PRO A 218 16.52 -17.07 -1.56
N GLN A 219 16.58 -18.34 -1.14
CA GLN A 219 16.18 -19.50 -1.92
C GLN A 219 14.73 -19.41 -2.42
N LEU A 220 13.83 -18.85 -1.61
CA LEU A 220 12.43 -18.63 -1.98
C LEU A 220 12.28 -17.68 -3.18
N PHE A 221 13.26 -16.83 -3.44
CA PHE A 221 13.23 -15.87 -4.55
C PHE A 221 14.05 -16.34 -5.76
N SER A 222 14.74 -17.48 -5.65
CA SER A 222 15.50 -18.12 -6.73
C SER A 222 14.88 -19.43 -7.22
N LEU A 223 13.91 -19.99 -6.49
CA LEU A 223 13.21 -21.22 -6.86
C LEU A 223 12.26 -20.98 -8.05
N ARG A 224 12.23 -21.93 -8.99
CA ARG A 224 11.34 -21.90 -10.17
C ARG A 224 9.84 -21.87 -9.82
N GLY A 225 9.44 -22.28 -8.62
CA GLY A 225 8.05 -22.30 -8.14
C GLY A 225 7.55 -21.00 -7.49
N THR A 226 8.36 -19.92 -7.50
CA THR A 226 7.92 -18.62 -6.95
C THR A 226 7.61 -17.61 -8.04
N THR A 227 6.35 -17.13 -8.05
CA THR A 227 5.84 -16.19 -9.05
C THR A 227 5.68 -14.78 -8.46
N PHE A 228 5.98 -13.74 -9.23
CA PHE A 228 5.83 -12.34 -8.83
C PHE A 228 4.89 -11.61 -9.79
N ILE A 229 3.80 -11.03 -9.27
CA ILE A 229 2.78 -10.31 -10.05
C ILE A 229 2.75 -8.85 -9.59
N TYR A 230 3.10 -7.92 -10.48
CA TYR A 230 3.04 -6.48 -10.24
C TYR A 230 1.82 -5.90 -10.97
N LEU A 231 0.92 -5.22 -10.24
CA LEU A 231 -0.36 -4.69 -10.75
C LEU A 231 -0.37 -3.17 -10.89
#